data_AF-A0A2E3JQC2-F1
#
_entry.id   AF-A0A2E3JQC2-F1
#
_cell.length_a   1.000
_cell.length_b   1.000
_cell.length_c   1.000
_cell.angle_alpha   90.00
_cell.angle_beta   90.00
_cell.angle_gamma   90.00
#
_symmetry.space_group_name_H-M   'P 1'
#
loop_
_entity.id
_entity.type
_entity.pdbx_description
1 polymer ?
#
loop_
_entity_poly.entity_id
_entity_poly.type
_entity_poly.pdbx_seq_one_letter_code
_entity_poly.pdbx_strand_id
1 'polypeptide(L)'
;MKSSFSIKFNTLRKERKLSIREIALMTGVSTREVKKWEKGSSLPADTRVMEALVGLLGEEISREFSTIEKKILHEERVDQSLFSLDESIFKERRNIVGRVKERIVPKRSQSKTQPTDFIKIEPTEEAISDSKMNSVSSLEKETEEHIPMEYPYINDPQQIVIYWKRNIKTFLVLLVILIIGIRSLSMFWVNLSIFIDNLI
;
A
#
# COMPACT_ATOMS: atom_id res chain seq x y z
N MET A 1 -17.76 4.88 -27.66
CA MET A 1 -19.10 5.51 -27.68
C MET A 1 -19.38 6.06 -26.28
N LYS A 2 -19.88 7.29 -26.15
CA LYS A 2 -20.28 7.82 -24.83
C LYS A 2 -21.55 7.11 -24.37
N SER A 3 -21.61 6.70 -23.11
CA SER A 3 -22.81 6.04 -22.56
C SER A 3 -24.00 7.01 -22.57
N SER A 4 -25.23 6.50 -22.75
CA SER A 4 -26.47 7.30 -22.71
C SER A 4 -26.52 8.16 -21.43
N PHE A 5 -26.19 7.53 -20.29
CA PHE A 5 -26.04 8.19 -19.00
C PHE A 5 -25.04 9.36 -19.00
N SER A 6 -23.84 9.19 -19.56
CA SER A 6 -22.80 10.23 -19.60
C SER A 6 -23.25 11.47 -20.37
N ILE A 7 -24.00 11.29 -21.46
CA ILE A 7 -24.53 12.40 -22.25
C ILE A 7 -25.55 13.18 -21.42
N LYS A 8 -26.54 12.49 -20.84
CA LYS A 8 -27.59 13.11 -20.03
C LYS A 8 -27.05 13.75 -18.75
N PHE A 9 -26.08 13.13 -18.10
CA PHE A 9 -25.37 13.69 -16.95
C PHE A 9 -24.69 15.01 -17.31
N ASN A 10 -24.01 15.06 -18.46
CA ASN A 10 -23.34 16.27 -18.93
C ASN A 10 -24.32 17.39 -19.31
N THR A 11 -25.49 17.08 -19.89
CA THR A 11 -26.50 18.10 -20.21
C THR A 11 -27.08 18.69 -18.94
N LEU A 12 -27.55 17.85 -18.02
CA LEU A 12 -28.17 18.28 -16.75
C LEU A 12 -27.20 19.06 -15.87
N ARG A 13 -25.93 18.64 -15.81
CA ARG A 13 -24.88 19.37 -15.09
C ARG A 13 -24.68 20.79 -15.65
N LYS A 14 -24.64 20.92 -16.98
CA LYS A 14 -24.43 22.21 -17.66
C LYS A 14 -25.64 23.13 -17.50
N GLU A 15 -26.85 22.59 -17.61
CA GLU A 15 -28.09 23.35 -17.38
C GLU A 15 -28.14 23.94 -15.98
N ARG A 16 -27.73 23.16 -14.96
CA ARG A 16 -27.71 23.60 -13.55
C ARG A 16 -26.42 24.34 -13.16
N LYS A 17 -25.49 24.56 -14.10
CA LYS A 17 -24.18 25.20 -13.89
C LYS A 17 -23.37 24.60 -12.73
N LEU A 18 -23.52 23.29 -12.49
CA LEU A 18 -22.83 22.61 -11.40
C LEU A 18 -21.40 22.25 -11.80
N SER A 19 -20.45 22.58 -10.91
CA SER A 19 -19.08 22.14 -11.04
C SER A 19 -18.92 20.68 -10.63
N ILE A 20 -17.91 20.01 -11.21
CA ILE A 20 -17.55 18.63 -10.83
C ILE A 20 -17.20 18.55 -9.33
N ARG A 21 -16.66 19.64 -8.76
CA ARG A 21 -16.28 19.71 -7.34
C ARG A 21 -17.51 19.78 -6.44
N GLU A 22 -18.53 20.53 -6.81
CA GLU A 22 -19.79 20.61 -6.06
C GLU A 22 -20.53 19.29 -6.10
N ILE A 23 -20.60 18.63 -7.27
CA ILE A 23 -21.23 17.30 -7.37
C ILE A 23 -20.50 16.30 -6.48
N ALA A 24 -19.17 16.28 -6.53
CA ALA A 24 -18.36 15.43 -5.65
C ALA A 24 -18.64 15.69 -4.16
N LEU A 25 -18.71 16.96 -3.75
CA LEU A 25 -18.97 17.34 -2.36
C LEU A 25 -20.38 16.92 -1.90
N MET A 26 -21.39 17.12 -2.74
CA MET A 26 -22.80 16.84 -2.40
C MET A 26 -23.15 15.35 -2.46
N THR A 27 -22.45 14.58 -3.31
CA THR A 27 -22.65 13.12 -3.42
C THR A 27 -21.75 12.32 -2.47
N GLY A 28 -20.75 12.95 -1.86
CA GLY A 28 -19.75 12.28 -1.03
C GLY A 28 -18.71 11.47 -1.83
N VAL A 29 -18.65 11.65 -3.15
CA VAL A 29 -17.83 10.87 -4.06
C VAL A 29 -16.58 11.65 -4.50
N SER A 30 -15.50 10.95 -4.85
CA SER A 30 -14.28 11.61 -5.31
C SER A 30 -14.47 12.34 -6.65
N THR A 31 -13.79 13.49 -6.82
CA THR A 31 -13.82 14.23 -8.10
C THR A 31 -13.31 13.43 -9.30
N ARG A 32 -12.50 12.38 -9.05
CA ARG A 32 -12.01 11.47 -10.09
C ARG A 32 -13.15 10.60 -10.63
N GLU A 33 -14.03 10.15 -9.76
CA GLU A 33 -15.13 9.27 -10.11
C GLU A 33 -16.25 10.03 -10.83
N VAL A 34 -16.57 11.25 -10.40
CA VAL A 34 -17.46 12.15 -11.15
C VAL A 34 -16.93 12.39 -12.56
N LYS A 35 -15.61 12.59 -12.74
CA LYS A 35 -14.98 12.68 -14.08
C LYS A 35 -15.09 11.39 -14.89
N LYS A 36 -15.12 10.21 -14.25
CA LYS A 36 -15.34 8.95 -14.94
C LYS A 36 -16.78 8.83 -15.44
N TRP A 37 -17.75 9.31 -14.66
CA TRP A 37 -19.16 9.39 -15.09
C TRP A 37 -19.33 10.32 -16.30
N GLU A 38 -18.68 11.48 -16.30
CA GLU A 38 -18.68 12.39 -17.46
C GLU A 38 -18.10 11.77 -18.72
N LYS A 39 -17.07 10.93 -18.57
CA LYS A 39 -16.45 10.20 -19.68
C LYS A 39 -17.26 8.98 -20.11
N GLY A 40 -18.23 8.54 -19.29
CA GLY A 40 -18.95 7.29 -19.48
C GLY A 40 -18.12 6.04 -19.21
N SER A 41 -17.03 6.17 -18.44
CA SER A 41 -16.13 5.06 -18.09
C SER A 41 -16.59 4.27 -16.87
N SER A 42 -17.44 4.86 -16.02
CA SER A 42 -18.04 4.17 -14.89
C SER A 42 -19.44 4.70 -14.63
N LEU A 43 -20.21 3.92 -13.90
CA LEU A 43 -21.54 4.23 -13.41
C LEU A 43 -21.47 4.41 -11.87
N PRO A 44 -22.31 5.25 -11.27
CA PRO A 44 -22.55 5.25 -9.82
C PRO A 44 -22.87 3.85 -9.30
N ALA A 45 -22.05 3.32 -8.38
CA ALA A 45 -22.24 1.99 -7.81
C ALA A 45 -23.22 1.97 -6.63
N ASP A 46 -23.26 3.07 -5.86
CA ASP A 46 -24.04 3.13 -4.62
C ASP A 46 -25.43 3.75 -4.84
N THR A 47 -26.45 3.13 -4.26
CA THR A 47 -27.83 3.64 -4.26
C THR A 47 -27.94 5.03 -3.63
N ARG A 48 -27.19 5.29 -2.56
CA ARG A 48 -27.11 6.61 -1.90
C ARG A 48 -26.56 7.70 -2.82
N VAL A 49 -25.55 7.35 -3.62
CA VAL A 49 -24.96 8.27 -4.60
C VAL A 49 -25.97 8.56 -5.70
N MET A 50 -26.75 7.56 -6.12
CA MET A 50 -27.83 7.75 -7.08
C MET A 50 -28.94 8.66 -6.54
N GLU A 51 -29.39 8.45 -5.30
CA GLU A 51 -30.39 9.31 -4.65
C GLU A 51 -29.91 10.76 -4.54
N ALA A 52 -28.65 10.96 -4.15
CA ALA A 52 -28.05 12.30 -4.11
C ALA A 52 -27.98 12.93 -5.51
N LEU A 53 -27.63 12.15 -6.54
CA LEU A 53 -27.64 12.61 -7.93
C LEU A 53 -29.04 12.95 -8.43
N VAL A 54 -30.06 12.18 -8.04
CA VAL A 54 -31.47 12.47 -8.35
C VAL A 54 -31.91 13.76 -7.66
N GLY A 55 -31.52 14.00 -6.40
CA GLY A 55 -31.78 15.26 -5.71
C GLY A 55 -31.11 16.46 -6.40
N LEU A 56 -29.87 16.29 -6.88
CA LEU A 56 -29.09 17.38 -7.48
C LEU A 56 -29.38 17.64 -8.96
N LEU A 57 -29.67 16.60 -9.74
CA LEU A 57 -29.83 16.66 -11.21
C LEU A 57 -31.25 16.32 -11.68
N GLY A 58 -32.10 15.77 -10.81
CA GLY A 58 -33.48 15.39 -11.09
C GLY A 58 -33.68 13.89 -11.39
N GLU A 59 -34.94 13.44 -11.36
CA GLU A 59 -35.34 12.05 -11.62
C GLU A 59 -35.04 11.58 -13.05
N GLU A 60 -34.71 12.48 -13.97
CA GLU A 60 -34.37 12.12 -15.34
C GLU A 60 -33.13 11.23 -15.44
N ILE A 61 -32.23 11.31 -14.45
CA ILE A 61 -31.01 10.49 -14.41
C ILE A 61 -31.29 9.03 -14.03
N SER A 62 -32.33 8.76 -13.22
CA SER A 62 -32.63 7.41 -12.76
C SER A 62 -33.26 6.54 -13.85
N ARG A 63 -33.98 7.15 -14.80
CA ARG A 63 -34.60 6.44 -15.94
C ARG A 63 -33.55 5.76 -16.82
N GLU A 64 -32.46 6.46 -17.11
CA GLU A 64 -31.32 5.93 -17.87
C GLU A 64 -30.60 4.83 -17.08
N PHE A 65 -30.53 4.97 -15.75
CA PHE A 65 -29.90 3.96 -14.89
C PHE A 65 -30.66 2.63 -14.86
N SER A 66 -31.98 2.69 -14.68
CA SER A 66 -32.83 1.48 -14.62
C SER A 66 -32.77 0.66 -15.92
N THR A 67 -32.55 1.33 -17.05
CA THR A 67 -32.40 0.70 -18.37
C THR A 67 -31.02 0.05 -18.50
N ILE A 68 -29.98 0.68 -17.94
CA ILE A 68 -28.61 0.15 -17.93
C ILE A 68 -28.48 -1.02 -16.96
N GLU A 69 -29.04 -0.93 -15.76
CA GLU A 69 -29.02 -2.02 -14.77
C GLU A 69 -29.70 -3.27 -15.33
N LYS A 70 -30.88 -3.13 -15.94
CA LYS A 70 -31.56 -4.25 -16.63
C LYS A 70 -30.74 -4.83 -17.78
N LYS A 71 -29.97 -4.00 -18.49
CA LYS A 71 -29.10 -4.45 -19.59
C LYS A 71 -27.87 -5.20 -19.08
N ILE A 72 -27.23 -4.73 -18.00
CA ILE A 72 -26.12 -5.40 -17.34
C ILE A 72 -26.57 -6.76 -16.76
N LEU A 73 -27.75 -6.79 -16.11
CA LEU A 73 -28.33 -8.01 -15.54
C LEU A 73 -28.70 -9.05 -16.61
N HIS A 74 -29.05 -8.63 -17.83
CA HIS A 74 -29.32 -9.53 -18.94
C HIS A 74 -28.04 -10.05 -19.64
N GLU A 75 -26.96 -9.28 -19.60
CA GLU A 75 -25.68 -9.63 -20.24
C GLU A 75 -24.83 -10.56 -19.35
N GLU A 76 -24.97 -10.49 -18.02
CA GLU A 76 -24.35 -11.44 -17.08
C GLU A 76 -25.13 -12.77 -16.90
N ARG A 77 -26.36 -12.87 -17.43
CA ARG A 77 -27.24 -14.05 -17.26
C ARG A 77 -27.03 -15.16 -18.29
N VAL A 78 -25.80 -15.34 -18.78
CA VAL A 78 -25.41 -16.54 -19.53
C VAL A 78 -24.63 -17.47 -18.60
N ASP A 79 -25.39 -18.34 -17.92
CA ASP A 79 -25.00 -19.61 -17.28
C ASP A 79 -23.58 -19.71 -16.71
N GLN A 80 -23.33 -19.08 -15.56
CA GLN A 80 -22.25 -19.50 -14.68
C GLN A 80 -22.81 -20.41 -13.59
N SER A 81 -22.45 -21.69 -13.69
CA SER A 81 -22.78 -22.77 -12.75
C SER A 81 -22.63 -22.32 -11.30
N LEU A 82 -23.66 -22.56 -10.48
CA LEU A 82 -23.72 -22.23 -9.04
C LEU A 82 -22.59 -22.83 -8.18
N PHE A 83 -21.75 -23.70 -8.76
CA PHE A 83 -20.62 -24.35 -8.11
C PHE A 83 -19.26 -24.07 -8.79
N SER A 84 -19.10 -23.00 -9.56
CA SER A 84 -17.77 -22.57 -10.00
C SER A 84 -17.05 -21.87 -8.84
N LEU A 85 -16.10 -22.58 -8.22
CA LEU A 85 -15.21 -22.01 -7.20
C LEU A 85 -14.32 -20.95 -7.87
N ASP A 86 -14.53 -19.68 -7.53
CA ASP A 86 -13.77 -18.56 -8.08
C ASP A 86 -12.35 -18.53 -7.49
N GLU A 87 -11.39 -19.07 -8.26
CA GLU A 87 -9.98 -19.15 -7.92
C GLU A 87 -9.32 -17.75 -7.81
N SER A 88 -10.00 -16.68 -8.27
CA SER A 88 -9.52 -15.29 -8.16
C SER A 88 -9.62 -14.73 -6.74
N ILE A 89 -10.60 -15.20 -5.95
CA ILE A 89 -10.79 -14.80 -4.53
C ILE A 89 -9.56 -15.20 -3.68
N PHE A 90 -8.89 -16.30 -4.04
CA PHE A 90 -7.69 -16.78 -3.35
C PHE A 90 -6.39 -16.14 -3.85
N LYS A 91 -6.37 -15.56 -5.06
CA LYS A 91 -5.21 -14.82 -5.59
C LYS A 91 -5.08 -13.42 -4.97
N GLU A 92 -6.19 -12.77 -4.64
CA GLU A 92 -6.16 -11.39 -4.13
C GLU A 92 -5.64 -11.30 -2.69
N ARG A 93 -6.00 -12.27 -1.83
CA ARG A 93 -5.57 -12.27 -0.42
C ARG A 93 -4.08 -12.58 -0.20
N ARG A 94 -3.39 -13.22 -1.16
CA ARG A 94 -1.94 -13.50 -1.04
C ARG A 94 -1.05 -12.30 -1.41
N ASN A 95 -1.58 -11.26 -2.04
CA ASN A 95 -0.77 -10.18 -2.63
C ASN A 95 -0.48 -9.00 -1.71
N ILE A 96 -1.27 -8.74 -0.67
CA ILE A 96 -1.09 -7.52 0.16
C ILE A 96 0.08 -7.69 1.14
N VAL A 97 0.19 -8.84 1.82
CA VAL A 97 1.27 -9.09 2.78
C VAL A 97 2.61 -9.36 2.06
N GLY A 98 2.57 -10.00 0.88
CA GLY A 98 3.76 -10.23 0.03
C GLY A 98 4.35 -8.95 -0.58
N ARG A 99 3.51 -8.05 -1.13
CA ARG A 99 3.97 -6.79 -1.75
C ARG A 99 4.57 -5.79 -0.76
N VAL A 100 4.14 -5.81 0.50
CA VAL A 100 4.72 -4.93 1.53
C VAL A 100 6.11 -5.43 1.94
N LYS A 101 6.30 -6.74 2.02
CA LYS A 101 7.62 -7.34 2.30
C LYS A 101 8.62 -7.10 1.18
N GLU A 102 8.17 -7.09 -0.09
CA GLU A 102 9.01 -6.81 -1.27
C GLU A 102 9.45 -5.34 -1.41
N ARG A 103 8.76 -4.38 -0.77
CA ARG A 103 9.16 -2.95 -0.82
C ARG A 103 10.14 -2.53 0.28
N ILE A 104 10.28 -3.35 1.32
CA ILE A 104 11.09 -3.01 2.51
C ILE A 104 12.44 -3.75 2.49
N VAL A 105 12.58 -4.80 1.68
CA VAL A 105 13.84 -5.54 1.50
C VAL A 105 14.36 -5.27 0.08
N PRO A 106 15.57 -4.73 -0.12
CA PRO A 106 16.13 -4.61 -1.46
C PRO A 106 16.25 -6.01 -2.09
N LYS A 107 15.73 -6.16 -3.31
CA LYS A 107 15.84 -7.41 -4.08
C LYS A 107 17.33 -7.72 -4.29
N ARG A 108 17.86 -8.67 -3.53
CA ARG A 108 19.10 -9.35 -3.87
C ARG A 108 18.87 -9.98 -5.24
N SER A 109 19.65 -9.55 -6.24
CA SER A 109 19.63 -10.13 -7.59
C SER A 109 19.75 -11.64 -7.46
N GLN A 110 18.66 -12.37 -7.69
CA GLN A 110 18.75 -13.82 -7.82
C GLN A 110 19.25 -14.08 -9.23
N SER A 111 20.56 -14.22 -9.38
CA SER A 111 21.13 -14.86 -10.56
C SER A 111 20.53 -16.26 -10.62
N LYS A 112 19.85 -16.57 -11.71
CA LYS A 112 19.39 -17.93 -12.00
C LYS A 112 20.61 -18.76 -12.42
N THR A 113 21.42 -19.18 -11.46
CA THR A 113 22.45 -20.19 -11.70
C THR A 113 21.78 -21.54 -11.74
N GLN A 114 21.87 -22.22 -12.89
CA GLN A 114 21.56 -23.64 -12.96
C GLN A 114 22.64 -24.39 -12.16
N PRO A 115 22.31 -25.48 -11.45
CA PRO A 115 23.22 -26.16 -10.53
C PRO A 115 24.41 -26.88 -11.18
N THR A 116 24.66 -26.71 -12.49
CA THR A 116 25.69 -27.43 -13.25
C THR A 116 26.72 -26.55 -13.95
N ASP A 117 26.65 -25.22 -13.84
CA ASP A 117 27.54 -24.33 -14.62
C ASP A 117 28.92 -24.06 -13.97
N PHE A 118 29.27 -24.73 -12.87
CA PHE A 118 30.55 -24.51 -12.17
C PHE A 118 31.68 -25.46 -12.57
N ILE A 119 31.47 -26.37 -13.52
CA ILE A 119 32.51 -27.32 -13.90
C ILE A 119 32.59 -27.40 -15.42
N LYS A 120 33.21 -26.39 -16.03
CA LYS A 120 33.83 -26.53 -17.35
C LYS A 120 35.30 -26.90 -17.12
N ILE A 121 35.55 -28.19 -16.87
CA ILE A 121 36.91 -28.73 -16.93
C ILE A 121 37.22 -28.89 -18.41
N GLU A 122 38.09 -28.05 -18.94
CA GLU A 122 38.76 -28.36 -20.22
C GLU A 122 39.77 -29.48 -19.94
N PRO A 123 39.69 -30.64 -20.62
CA PRO A 123 40.63 -31.71 -20.40
C PRO A 123 41.90 -31.36 -21.16
N THR A 124 42.88 -30.77 -20.48
CA THR A 124 44.25 -30.82 -20.96
C THR A 124 44.86 -32.11 -20.42
N GLU A 125 44.83 -33.13 -21.28
CA GLU A 125 45.57 -34.37 -21.09
C GLU A 125 47.07 -34.07 -21.06
N GLU A 126 47.71 -34.09 -19.90
CA GLU A 126 49.12 -34.47 -19.79
C GLU A 126 49.34 -35.29 -18.52
N ALA A 127 49.60 -36.58 -18.75
CA ALA A 127 49.92 -37.56 -17.72
C ALA A 127 51.38 -37.40 -17.28
N ILE A 128 51.65 -37.16 -15.99
CA ILE A 128 52.92 -37.58 -15.35
C ILE A 128 52.64 -38.13 -13.94
N SER A 129 53.35 -39.23 -13.68
CA SER A 129 53.42 -40.19 -12.59
C SER A 129 53.69 -39.69 -11.16
N ASP A 130 53.28 -40.55 -10.21
CA ASP A 130 53.61 -40.59 -8.78
C ASP A 130 55.02 -40.08 -8.41
N SER A 131 55.12 -39.08 -7.51
CA SER A 131 56.10 -39.12 -6.41
C SER A 131 55.84 -38.05 -5.33
N LYS A 132 55.85 -38.56 -4.09
CA LYS A 132 56.14 -37.97 -2.78
C LYS A 132 56.65 -36.51 -2.66
N MET A 133 56.13 -35.88 -1.60
CA MET A 133 56.84 -35.06 -0.59
C MET A 133 57.01 -33.54 -0.82
N ASN A 134 56.25 -32.80 -0.01
CA ASN A 134 56.58 -31.60 0.78
C ASN A 134 57.38 -30.42 0.22
N SER A 135 56.82 -29.25 0.55
CA SER A 135 57.43 -27.94 0.81
C SER A 135 58.12 -27.22 -0.35
N VAL A 136 57.41 -26.25 -0.93
CA VAL A 136 58.01 -25.00 -1.39
C VAL A 136 57.04 -23.86 -1.08
N SER A 137 57.42 -23.06 -0.10
CA SER A 137 57.02 -21.67 0.05
C SER A 137 57.35 -20.88 -1.21
N SER A 138 56.41 -20.07 -1.69
CA SER A 138 56.60 -18.71 -2.26
C SER A 138 55.69 -18.46 -3.46
N LEU A 139 55.18 -17.23 -3.50
CA LEU A 139 54.45 -16.58 -4.58
C LEU A 139 52.97 -16.94 -4.70
N GLU A 140 52.17 -16.36 -3.82
CA GLU A 140 50.99 -15.65 -4.31
C GLU A 140 50.78 -14.39 -3.47
N LYS A 141 50.82 -13.24 -4.14
CA LYS A 141 50.41 -11.97 -3.57
C LYS A 141 48.95 -12.11 -3.18
N GLU A 142 48.70 -12.30 -1.89
CA GLU A 142 47.39 -12.03 -1.31
C GLU A 142 47.11 -10.55 -1.58
N THR A 143 46.26 -10.32 -2.57
CA THR A 143 45.55 -9.06 -2.70
C THR A 143 44.72 -9.00 -1.43
N GLU A 144 45.19 -8.24 -0.44
CA GLU A 144 44.44 -7.96 0.78
C GLU A 144 43.11 -7.30 0.35
N GLU A 145 42.08 -8.13 0.16
CA GLU A 145 40.71 -7.68 0.21
C GLU A 145 40.49 -7.20 1.64
N HIS A 146 40.67 -5.90 1.83
CA HIS A 146 40.41 -5.20 3.06
C HIS A 146 38.90 -5.31 3.33
N ILE A 147 38.47 -6.40 3.97
CA ILE A 147 37.11 -6.54 4.49
C ILE A 147 36.96 -5.38 5.48
N PRO A 148 36.09 -4.38 5.23
CA PRO A 148 35.86 -3.34 6.22
C PRO A 148 35.30 -4.05 7.46
N MET A 149 36.06 -4.03 8.55
CA MET A 149 35.56 -4.53 9.83
C MET A 149 34.32 -3.71 10.19
N GLU A 150 33.15 -4.33 10.06
CA GLU A 150 31.89 -3.77 10.52
C GLU A 150 31.88 -3.81 12.05
N TYR A 151 32.20 -2.68 12.67
CA TYR A 151 32.02 -2.53 14.10
C TYR A 151 30.52 -2.46 14.43
N PRO A 152 30.08 -3.04 15.55
CA PRO A 152 28.71 -2.89 15.99
C PRO A 152 28.44 -1.40 16.19
N TYR A 153 27.36 -0.91 15.59
CA TYR A 153 27.01 0.51 15.50
C TYR A 153 26.66 1.19 16.85
N ILE A 154 27.14 0.67 17.97
CA ILE A 154 26.73 1.02 19.34
C ILE A 154 27.02 2.49 19.69
N ASN A 155 28.00 3.13 19.03
CA ASN A 155 28.42 4.51 19.29
C ASN A 155 28.33 5.45 18.07
N ASP A 156 27.58 5.10 17.01
CA ASP A 156 27.43 5.99 15.87
C ASP A 156 26.39 7.10 16.19
N PRO A 157 26.77 8.39 16.20
CA PRO A 157 25.85 9.49 16.49
C PRO A 157 24.68 9.57 15.49
N GLN A 158 24.83 9.00 14.30
CA GLN A 158 23.74 8.92 13.31
C GLN A 158 22.63 7.96 13.73
N GLN A 159 22.88 7.04 14.67
CA GLN A 159 21.85 6.12 15.16
C GLN A 159 20.70 6.81 15.87
N ILE A 160 20.99 7.80 16.72
CA ILE A 160 19.98 8.49 17.52
C ILE A 160 18.93 9.09 16.59
N VAL A 161 19.36 9.67 15.48
CA VAL A 161 18.48 10.25 14.45
C VAL A 161 17.64 9.16 13.77
N ILE A 162 18.20 8.00 13.49
CA ILE A 162 17.47 6.85 12.90
C ILE A 162 16.37 6.35 13.87
N TYR A 163 16.69 6.20 15.16
CA TYR A 163 15.73 5.79 16.18
C TYR A 163 14.63 6.83 16.39
N TRP A 164 14.99 8.12 16.44
CA TRP A 164 14.03 9.22 16.51
C TRP A 164 13.09 9.22 15.31
N LYS A 165 13.63 9.10 14.09
CA LYS A 165 12.83 9.05 12.86
C LYS A 165 11.89 7.85 12.83
N ARG A 166 12.32 6.69 13.33
CA ARG A 166 11.49 5.46 13.37
C ARG A 166 10.38 5.54 14.42
N ASN A 167 10.66 6.16 15.57
CA ASN A 167 9.77 6.18 16.74
C ASN A 167 9.02 7.52 16.94
N ILE A 168 9.16 8.49 16.02
CA ILE A 168 8.58 9.84 16.17
C ILE A 168 7.05 9.82 16.38
N LYS A 169 6.36 8.86 15.76
CA LYS A 169 4.90 8.70 15.92
C LYS A 169 4.54 8.28 17.33
N THR A 170 5.28 7.32 17.88
CA THR A 170 5.13 6.85 19.26
C THR A 170 5.45 7.96 20.25
N PHE A 171 6.49 8.74 19.98
CA PHE A 171 6.85 9.91 20.78
C PHE A 171 5.72 10.95 20.81
N LEU A 172 5.09 11.25 19.67
CA LEU A 172 3.97 12.20 19.60
C LEU A 172 2.75 11.69 20.39
N VAL A 173 2.43 10.40 20.29
CA VAL A 173 1.35 9.80 21.09
C VAL A 173 1.66 9.88 22.59
N LEU A 174 2.88 9.56 22.99
CA LEU A 174 3.33 9.68 24.38
C LEU A 174 3.26 11.13 24.87
N LEU A 175 3.60 12.11 24.02
CA LEU A 175 3.50 13.53 24.35
C LEU A 175 2.05 13.95 24.60
N VAL A 176 1.09 13.48 23.80
CA VAL A 176 -0.34 13.75 24.03
C VAL A 176 -0.79 13.14 25.36
N ILE A 177 -0.41 11.89 25.63
CA ILE A 177 -0.72 11.22 26.91
C ILE A 177 -0.09 11.96 28.09
N LEU A 178 1.14 12.45 27.94
CA LEU A 178 1.84 13.22 28.96
C LEU A 178 1.10 14.53 29.28
N ILE A 179 0.64 15.27 28.26
CA ILE A 179 -0.12 16.51 28.44
C ILE A 179 -1.42 16.23 29.22
N ILE A 180 -2.13 15.16 28.86
CA ILE A 180 -3.34 14.73 29.57
C ILE A 180 -3.00 14.36 31.02
N GLY A 181 -1.91 13.61 31.23
CA GLY A 181 -1.44 13.22 32.55
C GLY A 181 -1.10 14.42 33.44
N ILE A 182 -0.40 15.42 32.91
CA ILE A 182 -0.06 16.65 33.64
C ILE A 182 -1.32 17.42 34.02
N ARG A 183 -2.28 17.56 33.10
CA ARG A 183 -3.58 18.19 33.39
C ARG A 183 -4.34 17.46 34.49
N SER A 184 -4.41 16.13 34.42
CA SER A 184 -5.07 15.31 35.43
C SER A 184 -4.38 15.41 36.80
N LEU A 185 -3.05 15.38 36.83
CA LEU A 185 -2.28 15.51 38.06
C LEU A 185 -2.44 16.90 38.70
N SER A 186 -2.48 17.95 37.88
CA SER A 186 -2.76 19.32 38.35
C SER A 186 -4.15 19.41 39.00
N MET A 187 -5.18 18.87 38.36
CA MET A 187 -6.54 18.82 38.93
C MET A 187 -6.59 17.99 40.22
N PHE A 188 -5.90 16.85 40.23
CA PHE A 188 -5.78 16.02 41.42
C PHE A 188 -5.10 16.78 42.58
N TRP A 189 -4.02 17.51 42.30
CA TRP A 189 -3.30 18.29 43.31
C TRP A 189 -4.16 19.39 43.91
N VAL A 190 -4.95 20.09 43.08
CA VAL A 190 -5.91 21.09 43.54
C VAL A 190 -6.95 20.47 44.47
N ASN A 191 -7.55 19.34 44.08
CA ASN A 191 -8.52 18.65 44.94
C ASN A 191 -7.90 18.14 46.25
N LEU A 192 -6.66 17.65 46.20
CA LEU A 192 -5.94 17.19 47.38
C LEU A 192 -5.65 18.35 48.33
N SER A 193 -5.24 19.52 47.81
CA SER A 193 -5.03 20.71 48.63
C SER A 193 -6.31 21.15 49.34
N ILE A 194 -7.44 21.22 48.63
CA ILE A 194 -8.74 21.56 49.21
C ILE A 194 -9.14 20.54 50.29
N PHE A 195 -8.87 19.26 50.06
CA PHE A 195 -9.16 18.23 51.06
C PHE A 195 -8.34 18.41 52.34
N ILE A 196 -7.03 18.70 52.20
CA ILE A 196 -6.14 18.94 53.34
C ILE A 196 -6.56 20.22 54.08
N ASP A 197 -6.88 21.29 53.35
CA ASP A 197 -7.31 22.57 53.93
C ASP A 197 -8.63 22.45 54.71
N ASN A 198 -9.51 21.51 54.33
CA ASN A 198 -10.74 21.22 55.08
C ASN A 198 -10.53 20.27 56.27
N LEU A 199 -9.36 19.65 56.39
CA LEU A 199 -9.04 18.68 57.44
C LEU A 199 -8.22 19.32 58.58
N ILE A 200 -7.51 20.42 58.29
CA ILE A 200 -6.83 21.31 59.25
C ILE A 200 -7.82 22.31 59.84
#